data_AF-A0A352RVX9-F1
#
_entry.id   AF-A0A352RVX9-F1
#
_cell.length_a   1.000
_cell.length_b   1.000
_cell.length_c   1.000
_cell.angle_alpha   90.00
_cell.angle_beta   90.00
_cell.angle_gamma   90.00
#
_symmetry.space_group_name_H-M   'P 1'
#
loop_
_entity.id
_entity.type
_entity.pdbx_description
1 polymer ?
#
loop_
_entity_poly.entity_id
_entity_poly.type
_entity_poly.pdbx_seq_one_letter_code
_entity_poly.pdbx_strand_id
1 'polypeptide(L)'
;LKAPNLDKWLYHASNAAFRLEHEGALDESLKPHDQLSQLNVLVQIEHLMTYPIVRRQVMAGALVLSGWWFDIATGDMYAYERASRSFEVIDRALAERLTSRLASRAR
;
A
#
# COMPACT_ATOMS: atom_id res chain seq x y z
N LEU A 1 28.18 -6.01 -3.30
CA LEU A 1 27.84 -4.81 -2.51
C LEU A 1 28.10 -5.13 -1.04
N LYS A 2 28.92 -4.35 -0.31
CA LYS A 2 29.05 -4.50 1.15
C LYS A 2 27.93 -3.69 1.82
N ALA A 3 26.82 -4.34 2.14
CA ALA A 3 25.68 -3.72 2.81
C ALA A 3 25.28 -4.58 4.04
N PRO A 4 26.01 -4.45 5.18
CA PRO A 4 25.93 -5.41 6.29
C PRO A 4 24.57 -5.45 7.00
N ASN A 5 23.75 -4.41 6.85
CA ASN A 5 22.41 -4.33 7.45
C ASN A 5 21.28 -4.51 6.43
N LEU A 6 21.60 -4.70 5.14
CA LEU A 6 20.59 -4.79 4.09
C LEU A 6 19.70 -6.00 4.29
N ASP A 7 20.29 -7.16 4.59
CA ASP A 7 19.51 -8.40 4.78
C ASP A 7 18.54 -8.29 5.96
N LYS A 8 19.00 -7.67 7.07
CA LYS A 8 18.15 -7.40 8.24
C LYS A 8 17.02 -6.44 7.92
N TRP A 9 17.27 -5.44 7.07
CA TRP A 9 16.23 -4.51 6.63
C TRP A 9 15.22 -5.20 5.72
N LEU A 10 15.70 -5.98 4.74
CA LEU A 10 14.85 -6.72 3.78
C LEU A 10 14.01 -7.81 4.44
N TYR A 11 14.42 -8.33 5.60
CA TYR A 11 13.61 -9.25 6.41
C TYR A 11 12.20 -8.71 6.71
N HIS A 12 12.02 -7.40 6.84
CA HIS A 12 10.69 -6.82 7.07
C HIS A 12 9.74 -6.93 5.87
N ALA A 13 10.27 -7.22 4.67
CA ALA A 13 9.49 -7.51 3.47
C ALA A 13 9.13 -9.01 3.33
N SER A 14 9.61 -9.89 4.21
CA SER A 14 9.36 -11.33 4.13
C SER A 14 7.88 -11.69 4.15
N ASN A 15 7.05 -10.94 4.88
CA ASN A 15 5.60 -11.13 4.86
C ASN A 15 4.99 -10.84 3.48
N ALA A 16 5.48 -9.83 2.77
CA ALA A 16 5.01 -9.53 1.42
C ALA A 16 5.42 -10.64 0.42
N ALA A 17 6.64 -11.17 0.57
CA ALA A 17 7.11 -12.29 -0.25
C ALA A 17 6.31 -13.58 0.03
N PHE A 18 6.05 -13.87 1.30
CA PHE A 18 5.21 -15.00 1.71
C PHE A 18 3.80 -14.89 1.10
N ARG A 19 3.19 -13.71 1.16
CA ARG A 19 1.88 -13.46 0.55
C ARG A 19 1.91 -13.61 -0.96
N LEU A 20 2.94 -13.13 -1.65
CA LEU A 20 3.05 -13.30 -3.09
C LEU A 20 3.09 -14.79 -3.47
N GLU A 21 3.83 -15.60 -2.71
CA GLU A 21 3.97 -17.04 -2.94
C GLU A 21 2.67 -17.82 -2.66
N HIS A 22 1.90 -17.44 -1.63
CA HIS A 22 0.76 -18.23 -1.15
C HIS A 22 -0.62 -17.67 -1.57
N GLU A 23 -0.72 -16.36 -1.74
CA GLU A 23 -1.97 -15.66 -2.11
C GLU A 23 -1.96 -15.20 -3.58
N GLY A 24 -0.80 -15.14 -4.23
CA GLY A 24 -0.63 -14.65 -5.59
C GLY A 24 -0.47 -13.13 -5.69
N ALA A 25 -0.23 -12.66 -6.91
CA ALA A 25 -0.11 -11.24 -7.22
C ALA A 25 -1.48 -10.56 -7.24
N LEU A 26 -1.52 -9.26 -6.92
CA LEU A 26 -2.72 -8.43 -7.14
C LEU A 26 -2.95 -8.16 -8.63
N ASP A 27 -1.87 -8.11 -9.40
CA ASP A 27 -1.86 -7.96 -10.85
C ASP A 27 -0.75 -8.85 -11.44
N GLU A 28 -1.15 -9.90 -12.14
CA GLU A 28 -0.22 -10.86 -12.75
C GLU A 28 0.55 -10.29 -13.95
N SER A 29 0.09 -9.17 -14.52
CA SER A 29 0.76 -8.53 -15.66
C SER A 29 2.03 -7.77 -15.26
N LEU A 30 2.21 -7.47 -13.97
CA LEU A 30 3.37 -6.77 -13.44
C LEU A 30 4.60 -7.67 -13.34
N LYS A 31 5.79 -7.05 -13.30
CA LYS A 31 7.03 -7.78 -13.03
C LYS A 31 7.06 -8.27 -11.58
N PRO A 32 7.79 -9.36 -11.25
CA PRO A 32 7.80 -9.91 -9.89
C PRO A 32 8.18 -8.93 -8.77
N HIS A 33 9.09 -7.99 -9.03
CA HIS A 33 9.46 -6.98 -8.02
C HIS A 33 8.37 -5.93 -7.84
N ASP A 34 7.60 -5.61 -8.88
CA ASP A 34 6.46 -4.69 -8.82
C ASP A 34 5.29 -5.35 -8.09
N GLN A 35 5.00 -6.61 -8.38
CA GLN A 35 4.05 -7.43 -7.64
C GLN A 35 4.38 -7.46 -6.14
N LEU A 36 5.64 -7.76 -5.81
CA LEU A 36 6.11 -7.79 -4.42
C LEU A 36 5.99 -6.41 -3.76
N SER A 37 6.34 -5.33 -4.47
CA SER A 37 6.30 -3.98 -3.90
C SER A 37 4.87 -3.49 -3.64
N GLN A 38 3.90 -3.84 -4.50
CA GLN A 38 2.48 -3.58 -4.25
C GLN A 38 1.98 -4.30 -2.99
N LEU A 39 2.30 -5.59 -2.83
CA LEU A 39 1.97 -6.35 -1.62
C LEU A 39 2.66 -5.79 -0.38
N ASN A 40 3.92 -5.34 -0.52
CA ASN A 40 4.66 -4.71 0.57
C ASN A 40 3.96 -3.44 1.07
N VAL A 41 3.38 -2.62 0.19
CA VAL A 41 2.56 -1.46 0.59
C VAL A 41 1.41 -1.89 1.51
N LEU A 42 0.68 -2.97 1.16
CA LEU A 42 -0.43 -3.45 1.97
C LEU A 42 0.03 -3.98 3.34
N VAL A 43 1.12 -4.76 3.35
CA VAL A 43 1.73 -5.25 4.59
C VAL A 43 2.18 -4.10 5.48
N GLN A 44 2.74 -3.01 4.92
CA GLN A 44 3.13 -1.85 5.73
C GLN A 44 1.92 -1.11 6.31
N ILE A 45 0.78 -1.06 5.62
CA ILE A 45 -0.47 -0.52 6.17
C ILE A 45 -0.97 -1.39 7.33
N GLU A 46 -0.89 -2.71 7.20
CA GLU A 46 -1.21 -3.65 8.29
C GLU A 46 -0.27 -3.44 9.49
N HIS A 47 1.03 -3.26 9.25
CA HIS A 47 2.01 -2.93 10.28
C HIS A 47 1.68 -1.60 10.98
N LEU A 48 1.28 -0.55 10.24
CA LEU A 48 0.86 0.71 10.84
C LEU A 48 -0.30 0.52 11.82
N MET A 49 -1.25 -0.37 11.53
CA MET A 49 -2.37 -0.70 12.42
C MET A 49 -1.97 -1.46 13.69
N THR A 50 -0.75 -2.01 13.77
CA THR A 50 -0.24 -2.63 15.01
C THR A 50 0.08 -1.59 16.08
N TYR A 51 0.44 -0.36 15.68
CA TYR A 51 0.77 0.72 16.61
C TYR A 51 -0.50 1.26 17.28
N PRO A 52 -0.61 1.24 18.63
CA PRO A 52 -1.82 1.67 19.33
C PRO A 52 -2.24 3.12 19.02
N ILE A 53 -1.26 4.03 18.82
CA ILE A 53 -1.55 5.43 18.48
C ILE A 53 -2.23 5.56 17.12
N VAL A 54 -1.74 4.84 16.11
CA VAL A 54 -2.33 4.83 14.76
C VAL A 54 -3.70 4.17 14.80
N ARG A 55 -3.78 2.96 15.37
CA ARG A 55 -5.04 2.20 15.44
C ARG A 55 -6.16 3.01 16.10
N ARG A 56 -5.88 3.67 17.23
CA ARG A 56 -6.89 4.50 17.92
C ARG A 56 -7.41 5.62 17.02
N GLN A 57 -6.54 6.34 16.32
CA GLN A 57 -6.95 7.45 15.45
C GLN A 57 -7.73 6.95 14.22
N VAL A 58 -7.34 5.81 13.64
CA VAL A 58 -8.08 5.19 12.53
C VAL A 58 -9.46 4.73 12.97
N MET A 59 -9.58 4.07 14.12
CA MET A 59 -10.88 3.63 14.67
C MET A 59 -11.77 4.81 15.08
N ALA A 60 -11.19 5.92 15.51
CA ALA A 60 -11.91 7.15 15.81
C ALA A 60 -12.32 7.96 14.56
N GLY A 61 -11.92 7.53 13.35
CA GLY A 61 -12.17 8.26 12.10
C GLY A 61 -11.29 9.50 11.88
N ALA A 62 -10.41 9.84 12.83
CA ALA A 62 -9.54 11.01 12.78
C ALA A 62 -8.29 10.81 11.91
N LEU A 63 -7.96 9.56 11.54
CA LEU A 63 -6.85 9.24 10.64
C LEU A 63 -7.32 8.28 9.54
N VAL A 64 -6.88 8.54 8.30
CA VAL A 64 -7.10 7.66 7.15
C VAL A 64 -5.74 7.16 6.66
N LEU A 65 -5.60 5.84 6.51
CA LEU A 65 -4.43 5.22 5.90
C LEU A 65 -4.73 4.90 4.43
N SER A 66 -3.87 5.38 3.54
CA SER A 66 -3.92 5.14 2.11
C SER A 66 -2.64 4.44 1.66
N GLY A 67 -2.77 3.50 0.71
CA GLY A 67 -1.64 2.83 0.09
C GLY A 67 -1.42 3.36 -1.30
N TRP A 68 -0.26 3.97 -1.54
CA TRP A 68 0.15 4.44 -2.85
C TRP A 68 1.28 3.61 -3.41
N TRP A 69 1.27 3.41 -4.71
CA TRP A 69 2.32 2.73 -5.47
C TRP A 69 2.66 3.58 -6.69
N PHE A 70 3.94 3.71 -7.01
CA PHE A 70 4.42 4.60 -8.07
C PHE A 70 5.20 3.79 -9.10
N ASP A 71 4.74 3.83 -10.35
CA ASP A 71 5.48 3.24 -11.46
C ASP A 71 6.54 4.25 -11.93
N ILE A 72 7.82 3.91 -11.75
CA ILE A 72 8.93 4.78 -12.14
C ILE A 72 9.04 4.91 -13.67
N ALA A 73 8.66 3.88 -14.42
CA ALA A 73 8.80 3.85 -15.87
C ALA A 73 7.77 4.74 -16.56
N THR A 74 6.52 4.73 -16.08
CA THR A 74 5.44 5.56 -16.65
C THR A 74 5.30 6.90 -15.94
N GLY A 75 5.72 6.99 -14.67
CA GLY A 75 5.49 8.14 -13.81
C GLY A 75 4.09 8.17 -13.19
N ASP A 76 3.31 7.10 -13.34
CA ASP A 76 1.95 7.02 -12.82
C ASP A 76 1.95 6.70 -11.33
N MET A 77 0.99 7.31 -10.62
CA MET A 77 0.74 7.04 -9.22
C MET A 77 -0.59 6.30 -9.08
N TYR A 78 -0.60 5.25 -8.27
CA TYR A 78 -1.74 4.38 -8.08
C TYR A 78 -2.15 4.38 -6.61
N ALA A 79 -3.45 4.34 -6.32
CA ALA A 79 -3.98 4.14 -4.99
C ALA A 79 -4.60 2.75 -4.86
N TYR A 80 -4.35 2.08 -3.74
CA TYR A 80 -5.02 0.82 -3.44
C TYR A 80 -6.50 1.05 -3.10
N GLU A 81 -7.39 0.39 -3.84
CA GLU A 81 -8.83 0.39 -3.58
C GLU A 81 -9.27 -0.96 -3.00
N ARG A 82 -9.86 -0.91 -1.80
CA ARG A 82 -10.25 -2.11 -1.05
C ARG A 82 -11.41 -2.86 -1.70
N ALA A 83 -12.29 -2.15 -2.39
CA ALA A 83 -13.49 -2.72 -3.00
C ALA A 83 -13.14 -3.62 -4.20
N SER A 84 -12.24 -3.14 -5.07
CA SER A 84 -11.71 -3.86 -6.24
C SER A 84 -10.52 -4.75 -5.90
N ARG A 85 -9.90 -4.56 -4.72
CA ARG A 85 -8.67 -5.22 -4.28
C ARG A 85 -7.50 -5.00 -5.25
N SER A 86 -7.44 -3.85 -5.91
CA SER A 86 -6.43 -3.50 -6.91
C SER A 86 -5.83 -2.12 -6.67
N PHE A 87 -4.72 -1.84 -7.36
CA PHE A 87 -4.14 -0.50 -7.46
C PHE A 87 -4.72 0.22 -8.67
N GLU A 88 -5.43 1.33 -8.44
CA GLU A 88 -6.08 2.13 -9.48
C GLU A 88 -5.28 3.42 -9.71
N VAL A 89 -5.11 3.83 -10.97
CA VAL A 89 -4.40 5.06 -11.33
C VAL A 89 -5.08 6.26 -10.68
N ILE A 90 -4.29 7.13 -10.05
CA ILE A 90 -4.73 8.40 -9.50
C ILE A 90 -4.81 9.41 -10.65
N ASP A 91 -5.92 9.34 -11.36
CA ASP A 91 -6.35 10.39 -12.27
C ASP A 91 -7.12 11.50 -11.53
N ARG A 92 -7.60 12.49 -12.29
CA ARG A 92 -8.40 13.59 -11.72
C ARG A 92 -9.66 13.10 -11.02
N ALA A 93 -10.35 12.11 -11.59
CA ALA A 93 -11.60 11.60 -11.03
C ALA A 93 -11.36 10.85 -9.72
N LEU A 94 -10.32 10.02 -9.64
CA LEU A 94 -9.94 9.34 -8.42
C LEU A 94 -9.45 10.33 -7.35
N ALA A 95 -8.68 11.35 -7.75
CA ALA A 95 -8.24 12.40 -6.84
C ALA A 95 -9.43 13.16 -6.21
N GLU A 96 -10.44 13.51 -7.01
CA GLU A 96 -11.67 14.15 -6.54
C GLU A 96 -12.47 13.22 -5.59
N ARG A 97 -12.57 11.92 -5.91
CA ARG A 97 -13.18 10.91 -5.03
C ARG A 97 -12.44 10.72 -3.71
N LEU A 98 -11.10 10.68 -3.73
CA LEU A 98 -10.28 10.57 -2.52
C LEU A 98 -10.44 11.82 -1.64
N THR A 99 -10.39 13.00 -2.25
CA THR A 99 -10.58 14.27 -1.54
C THR A 99 -11.98 14.39 -0.93
N SER A 100 -13.02 14.00 -1.67
CA SER A 100 -14.40 14.02 -1.18
C SER A 100 -14.61 13.05 -0.02
N ARG A 101 -14.00 11.85 -0.06
CA ARG A 101 -14.03 10.87 1.04
C ARG A 101 -13.36 11.39 2.31
N LEU A 102 -12.28 12.15 2.19
CA LEU A 102 -11.62 12.79 3.33
C LEU A 102 -12.50 13.90 3.92
N ALA A 103 -13.12 14.72 3.06
CA ALA A 103 -13.98 15.82 3.49
C ALA A 103 -15.29 15.35 4.16
N SER A 104 -15.85 14.21 3.76
CA SER A 104 -17.07 13.67 4.37
C SER A 104 -16.84 13.03 5.73
N ARG A 105 -15.63 12.51 6.00
CA ARG A 105 -15.25 11.90 7.28
C ARG A 105 -14.81 12.90 8.35
N ALA A 106 -14.45 14.13 7.95
CA ALA A 106 -14.08 15.20 8.87
C ALA A 106 -15.29 15.93 9.49
N ARG A 107 -16.53 15.58 9.09
CA ARG A 107 -17.78 16.09 9.64
C ARG A 107 -18.40 15.07 10.58
#